data_AF-A0A1M7HR52-F1
#
_entry.id   AF-A0A1M7HR52-F1
#
_cell.length_a   1.000
_cell.length_b   1.000
_cell.length_c   1.000
_cell.angle_alpha   90.00
_cell.angle_beta   90.00
_cell.angle_gamma   90.00
#
_symmetry.space_group_name_H-M   'P 1'
#
loop_
_entity.id
_entity.type
_entity.pdbx_description
1 polymer ?
#
loop_
_entity_poly.entity_id
_entity_poly.type
_entity_poly.pdbx_seq_one_letter_code
_entity_poly.pdbx_strand_id
1 'polypeptide(L)'
;METKKVLTRKNDPTDELQEIVEKVYKGVKLQYNEVYYLDYIVDEDTGMIDENVKEKHYTKNQMDRNLKALKNAYHVAKGSASPSEIIFFRHKYDISASTLSVILGFSKNTISNIENEGITSLTSGRLIKMCLDNTDVIDQYVQLCDEIDNKKKEEISKRLRATQCY
;
A
#
# COMPACT_ATOMS: atom_id res chain seq x y z
N MET A 1 3.96 -10.62 -17.72
CA MET A 1 3.79 -9.30 -17.08
C MET A 1 4.22 -8.28 -18.11
N GLU A 2 3.30 -7.46 -18.63
CA GLU A 2 3.68 -6.36 -19.51
C GLU A 2 4.40 -5.31 -18.68
N THR A 3 5.71 -5.13 -18.92
CA THR A 3 6.50 -4.05 -18.32
C THR A 3 6.02 -2.72 -18.89
N LYS A 4 5.75 -1.74 -18.02
CA LYS A 4 5.48 -0.38 -18.48
C LYS A 4 6.72 0.13 -19.18
N LYS A 5 6.59 0.47 -20.47
CA LYS A 5 7.67 1.09 -21.23
C LYS A 5 7.83 2.55 -20.82
N VAL A 6 9.06 2.92 -20.50
CA VAL A 6 9.49 4.30 -20.25
C VAL A 6 10.38 4.73 -21.41
N LEU A 7 10.32 5.98 -21.82
CA LEU A 7 11.23 6.51 -22.83
C LEU A 7 12.51 7.01 -22.16
N THR A 8 13.65 6.57 -22.67
CA THR A 8 14.97 7.13 -22.33
C THR A 8 15.13 8.53 -22.91
N ARG A 9 16.22 9.22 -22.56
CA ARG A 9 16.57 10.53 -23.15
C ARG A 9 16.73 10.49 -24.68
N LYS A 10 17.08 9.33 -25.25
CA LYS A 10 17.17 9.11 -26.70
C LYS A 10 15.83 8.73 -27.35
N ASN A 11 14.72 8.77 -26.61
CA ASN A 11 13.41 8.24 -26.99
C ASN A 11 13.40 6.73 -27.29
N ASP A 12 14.40 5.99 -26.82
CA ASP A 12 14.37 4.54 -26.87
C ASP A 12 13.48 3.98 -25.76
N PRO A 13 12.60 3.01 -26.04
CA PRO A 13 11.80 2.37 -25.01
C PRO A 13 12.70 1.51 -24.11
N THR A 14 12.58 1.69 -22.81
CA THR A 14 13.20 0.87 -21.78
C THR A 14 12.15 0.33 -20.81
N ASP A 15 12.44 -0.79 -20.19
CA ASP A 15 11.52 -1.41 -19.25
C ASP A 15 11.60 -0.74 -17.87
N GLU A 16 10.46 -0.59 -17.23
CA GLU A 16 10.40 -0.34 -15.78
C GLU A 16 10.92 -1.57 -15.03
N LEU A 17 11.92 -1.34 -14.19
CA LEU A 17 12.51 -2.33 -13.29
C LEU A 17 12.05 -2.07 -11.86
N GLN A 18 12.12 -3.11 -11.04
CA GLN A 18 11.79 -3.04 -9.62
C GLN A 18 12.78 -3.85 -8.79
N GLU A 19 13.10 -3.38 -7.59
CA GLU A 19 13.91 -4.12 -6.63
C GLU A 19 13.52 -3.80 -5.19
N ILE A 20 13.88 -4.68 -4.25
CA ILE A 20 13.75 -4.42 -2.82
C ILE A 20 14.97 -3.64 -2.38
N VAL A 21 14.76 -2.44 -1.82
CA VAL A 21 15.84 -1.62 -1.27
C VAL A 21 15.73 -1.52 0.24
N GLU A 22 16.88 -1.48 0.91
CA GLU A 22 16.97 -1.16 2.32
C GLU A 22 17.32 0.32 2.51
N LYS A 23 16.58 1.02 3.37
CA LYS A 23 16.81 2.44 3.65
C LYS A 23 16.61 2.76 5.11
N VAL A 24 17.53 3.54 5.68
CA VAL A 24 17.33 4.16 7.00
C VAL A 24 16.54 5.44 6.80
N TYR A 25 15.34 5.52 7.38
CA TYR A 25 14.50 6.70 7.34
C TYR A 25 13.98 7.03 8.73
N LYS A 26 14.28 8.25 9.21
CA LYS A 26 13.95 8.71 10.56
C LYS A 26 14.39 7.73 11.66
N GLY A 27 15.59 7.17 11.52
CA GLY A 27 16.19 6.21 12.47
C GLY A 27 15.62 4.80 12.43
N VAL A 28 14.73 4.47 11.48
CA VAL A 28 14.17 3.12 11.31
C VAL A 28 14.73 2.51 10.03
N LYS A 29 15.19 1.26 10.09
CA LYS A 29 15.55 0.46 8.90
C LYS A 29 14.27 -0.03 8.24
N LEU A 30 14.08 0.32 6.97
CA LEU A 30 12.90 -0.01 6.18
C LEU A 30 13.31 -0.79 4.95
N GLN A 31 12.40 -1.65 4.49
CA GLN A 31 12.47 -2.32 3.21
C GLN A 31 11.23 -1.95 2.39
N TYR A 32 11.40 -1.61 1.12
CA TYR A 32 10.30 -1.34 0.20
C TYR A 32 10.70 -1.66 -1.24
N ASN A 33 9.69 -1.90 -2.10
CA ASN A 33 9.89 -2.09 -3.53
C ASN A 33 10.09 -0.72 -4.19
N GLU A 34 11.27 -0.49 -4.75
CA GLU A 34 11.62 0.69 -5.54
C GLU A 34 11.44 0.37 -7.03
N VAL A 35 10.82 1.27 -7.78
CA VAL A 35 10.70 1.21 -9.24
C VAL A 35 11.60 2.25 -9.92
N TYR A 36 12.27 1.87 -10.99
CA TYR A 36 13.21 2.73 -11.72
C TYR A 36 13.32 2.30 -13.19
N TYR A 37 14.09 3.04 -13.98
CA TYR A 37 14.57 2.60 -15.29
C TYR A 37 16.07 2.85 -15.41
N LEU A 38 16.72 2.17 -16.35
CA LEU A 38 18.13 2.38 -16.65
C LEU A 38 18.29 3.30 -17.85
N ASP A 39 19.13 4.33 -17.70
CA ASP A 39 19.54 5.26 -18.76
C ASP A 39 21.02 5.61 -18.59
N TYR A 40 21.60 6.24 -19.60
CA TYR A 40 23.02 6.62 -19.60
C TYR A 40 23.29 7.80 -18.66
N ILE A 41 24.43 7.74 -17.99
CA ILE A 41 24.92 8.83 -17.13
C ILE A 41 25.14 10.07 -17.99
N VAL A 42 24.78 11.24 -17.42
CA VAL A 42 25.11 12.52 -18.01
C VAL A 42 25.88 13.36 -17.02
N ASP A 43 26.99 13.88 -17.48
CA ASP A 43 27.75 14.88 -16.78
C ASP A 43 26.94 16.19 -16.76
N GLU A 44 26.52 16.64 -15.57
CA GLU A 44 25.63 17.80 -15.42
C GLU A 44 26.31 19.13 -15.78
N ASP A 45 27.65 19.19 -15.69
CA ASP A 45 28.43 20.39 -15.98
C ASP A 45 28.68 20.57 -17.48
N THR A 46 28.86 19.46 -18.20
CA THR A 46 29.21 19.45 -19.63
C THR A 46 28.06 19.04 -20.55
N GLY A 47 27.03 18.38 -20.01
CA GLY A 47 25.92 17.80 -20.77
C GLY A 47 26.30 16.58 -21.61
N MET A 48 27.52 16.05 -21.46
CA MET A 48 27.97 14.87 -22.20
C MET A 48 27.36 13.58 -21.65
N ILE A 49 26.92 12.70 -22.56
CA ILE A 49 26.35 11.39 -22.23
C ILE A 49 27.46 10.33 -22.28
N ASP A 50 27.64 9.58 -21.19
CA ASP A 50 28.51 8.40 -21.20
C ASP A 50 27.69 7.16 -21.60
N GLU A 51 27.84 6.75 -22.86
CA GLU A 51 27.13 5.60 -23.41
C GLU A 51 27.64 4.24 -22.89
N ASN A 52 28.70 4.23 -22.07
CA ASN A 52 29.26 2.99 -21.53
C ASN A 52 28.67 2.63 -20.16
N VAL A 53 28.04 3.59 -19.48
CA VAL A 53 27.58 3.42 -18.11
C VAL A 53 26.09 3.78 -18.00
N LYS A 54 25.30 2.83 -17.51
CA LYS A 54 23.89 3.05 -17.18
C LYS A 54 23.69 3.15 -15.68
N GLU A 55 22.87 4.09 -15.25
CA GLU A 55 22.48 4.24 -13.85
C GLU A 55 20.95 4.26 -13.69
N LYS A 56 20.49 4.23 -12.44
CA LYS A 56 19.07 4.32 -12.12
C LYS A 56 18.55 5.74 -12.30
N HIS A 57 17.55 5.88 -13.15
CA HIS A 57 16.77 7.09 -13.29
C HIS A 57 15.31 6.85 -12.91
N TYR A 58 14.61 7.95 -12.66
CA TYR A 58 13.23 7.93 -12.20
C TYR A 58 12.41 8.95 -12.97
N THR A 59 11.30 8.49 -13.54
CA THR A 59 10.24 9.39 -13.97
C THR A 59 9.57 10.00 -12.75
N LYS A 60 8.90 11.15 -12.92
CA LYS A 60 8.11 11.78 -11.85
C LYS A 60 7.13 10.79 -11.20
N ASN A 61 6.45 9.97 -12.01
CA ASN A 61 5.52 8.95 -11.53
C ASN A 61 6.22 7.86 -10.71
N GLN A 62 7.39 7.39 -11.13
CA GLN A 62 8.19 6.43 -10.36
C GLN A 62 8.66 7.02 -9.04
N MET A 63 9.14 8.28 -9.02
CA MET A 63 9.50 8.95 -7.77
C MET A 63 8.32 9.04 -6.79
N ASP A 64 7.13 9.41 -7.29
CA ASP A 64 5.91 9.49 -6.48
C ASP A 64 5.54 8.12 -5.89
N ARG A 65 5.62 7.05 -6.69
CA ARG A 65 5.38 5.67 -6.22
C ARG A 65 6.41 5.22 -5.19
N ASN A 66 7.69 5.49 -5.41
CA ASN A 66 8.76 5.15 -4.47
C ASN A 66 8.59 5.89 -3.15
N LEU A 67 8.19 7.17 -3.19
CA LEU A 67 7.92 7.94 -1.98
C LEU A 67 6.71 7.40 -1.21
N LYS A 68 5.64 6.99 -1.90
CA LYS A 68 4.49 6.31 -1.29
C LYS A 68 4.91 4.98 -0.64
N ALA A 69 5.68 4.15 -1.34
CA ALA A 69 6.17 2.88 -0.83
C ALA A 69 7.03 3.04 0.43
N LEU A 70 7.96 4.01 0.43
CA LEU A 70 8.78 4.35 1.59
C LEU A 70 7.92 4.82 2.78
N LYS A 71 6.95 5.70 2.54
CA LYS A 71 6.03 6.18 3.60
C LYS A 71 5.19 5.05 4.18
N ASN A 72 4.66 4.18 3.33
CA ASN A 72 3.90 3.01 3.76
C ASN A 72 4.75 2.07 4.62
N ALA A 73 5.97 1.73 4.17
CA ALA A 73 6.90 0.91 4.94
C ALA A 73 7.21 1.53 6.31
N TYR A 74 7.40 2.86 6.35
CA TYR A 74 7.59 3.59 7.61
C TYR A 74 6.38 3.48 8.54
N HIS A 75 5.16 3.64 8.02
CA HIS A 75 3.94 3.54 8.83
C HIS A 75 3.73 2.12 9.37
N VAL A 76 3.94 1.09 8.55
CA VAL A 76 3.88 -0.31 8.97
C VAL A 76 4.90 -0.59 10.07
N ALA A 77 6.15 -0.13 9.91
CA ALA A 77 7.19 -0.26 10.93
C ALA A 77 6.86 0.49 12.24
N LYS A 78 5.92 1.45 12.21
CA LYS A 78 5.42 2.19 13.38
C LYS A 78 4.09 1.65 13.92
N GLY A 79 3.65 0.47 13.47
CA GLY A 79 2.48 -0.24 13.97
C GLY A 79 1.18 0.05 13.23
N SER A 80 1.23 0.59 12.01
CA SER A 80 0.05 0.61 11.14
C SER A 80 -0.14 -0.73 10.45
N ALA A 81 -1.38 -1.04 10.04
CA ALA A 81 -1.67 -2.21 9.23
C ALA A 81 -0.96 -2.14 7.88
N SER A 82 -0.44 -3.25 7.39
CA SER A 82 0.03 -3.37 6.01
C SER A 82 -1.13 -3.63 5.04
N PRO A 83 -1.01 -3.23 3.77
CA PRO A 83 -1.99 -3.57 2.73
C PRO A 83 -2.30 -5.08 2.68
N SER A 84 -1.27 -5.92 2.80
CA SER A 84 -1.43 -7.39 2.82
C SER A 84 -2.24 -7.90 4.01
N GLU A 85 -2.07 -7.32 5.20
CA GLU A 85 -2.87 -7.67 6.37
C GLU A 85 -4.35 -7.32 6.18
N ILE A 86 -4.62 -6.14 5.60
CA ILE A 86 -5.99 -5.69 5.31
C ILE A 86 -6.66 -6.63 4.30
N ILE A 87 -5.97 -6.94 3.20
CA ILE A 87 -6.43 -7.90 2.18
C ILE A 87 -6.69 -9.25 2.84
N PHE A 88 -5.74 -9.78 3.60
CA PHE A 88 -5.87 -11.09 4.24
C PHE A 88 -7.09 -11.14 5.17
N PHE A 89 -7.25 -10.17 6.07
CA PHE A 89 -8.40 -10.09 6.97
C PHE A 89 -9.71 -10.04 6.19
N ARG A 90 -9.76 -9.18 5.17
CA ARG A 90 -10.93 -8.98 4.35
C ARG A 90 -11.36 -10.25 3.62
N HIS A 91 -10.42 -10.97 3.04
CA HIS A 91 -10.68 -12.26 2.38
C HIS A 91 -11.06 -13.36 3.38
N LYS A 92 -10.43 -13.39 4.56
CA LYS A 92 -10.73 -14.36 5.62
C LYS A 92 -12.19 -14.28 6.08
N TYR A 93 -12.74 -13.07 6.22
CA TYR A 93 -14.10 -12.84 6.69
C TYR A 93 -15.11 -12.53 5.56
N ASP A 94 -14.67 -12.63 4.30
CA ASP A 94 -15.47 -12.33 3.10
C ASP A 94 -16.19 -10.97 3.20
N ILE A 95 -15.41 -9.93 3.48
CA ILE A 95 -15.87 -8.54 3.52
C ILE A 95 -15.42 -7.87 2.22
N SER A 96 -16.22 -6.98 1.62
CA SER A 96 -15.73 -6.19 0.47
C SER A 96 -14.90 -4.99 0.95
N ALA A 97 -13.97 -4.47 0.14
CA ALA A 97 -13.16 -3.31 0.54
C ALA A 97 -14.06 -2.08 0.80
N SER A 98 -15.12 -1.93 0.00
CA SER A 98 -16.14 -0.91 0.21
C SER A 98 -16.90 -1.09 1.52
N THR A 99 -17.28 -2.32 1.85
CA THR A 99 -18.01 -2.61 3.09
C THR A 99 -17.12 -2.34 4.30
N LEU A 100 -15.87 -2.80 4.28
CA LEU A 100 -14.92 -2.54 5.37
C LEU A 100 -14.63 -1.04 5.54
N SER A 101 -14.55 -0.28 4.45
CA SER A 101 -14.36 1.18 4.52
C SER A 101 -15.49 1.84 5.28
N VAL A 102 -16.74 1.49 4.93
CA VAL A 102 -17.94 2.07 5.54
C VAL A 102 -18.10 1.63 7.00
N ILE A 103 -17.83 0.36 7.31
CA ILE A 103 -17.82 -0.15 8.71
C ILE A 103 -16.88 0.69 9.58
N LEU A 104 -15.69 1.00 9.08
CA LEU A 104 -14.68 1.77 9.82
C LEU A 104 -14.91 3.29 9.80
N GLY A 105 -15.99 3.77 9.18
CA GLY A 105 -16.33 5.19 9.09
C GLY A 105 -15.48 5.97 8.08
N PHE A 106 -14.89 5.30 7.09
CA PHE A 106 -14.17 5.93 5.98
C PHE A 106 -15.05 6.09 4.74
N SER A 107 -14.56 6.85 3.76
CA SER A 107 -15.21 6.88 2.44
C SER A 107 -15.07 5.53 1.74
N LYS A 108 -16.06 5.18 0.91
CA LYS A 108 -16.22 3.86 0.28
C LYS A 108 -14.95 3.29 -0.39
N ASN A 109 -14.05 4.15 -0.88
CA ASN A 109 -12.85 3.72 -1.61
C ASN A 109 -11.58 3.71 -0.75
N THR A 110 -11.64 4.14 0.52
CA THR A 110 -10.44 4.30 1.36
C THR A 110 -9.68 3.00 1.54
N ILE A 111 -10.34 1.90 1.87
CA ILE A 111 -9.65 0.61 2.04
C ILE A 111 -9.06 0.13 0.70
N SER A 112 -9.81 0.22 -0.41
CA SER A 112 -9.28 -0.13 -1.73
C SER A 112 -8.05 0.70 -2.11
N ASN A 113 -8.07 2.01 -1.85
CA ASN A 113 -6.93 2.88 -2.10
C ASN A 113 -5.74 2.50 -1.23
N ILE A 114 -5.96 2.13 0.04
CA ILE A 114 -4.89 1.64 0.93
C ILE A 114 -4.32 0.31 0.44
N GLU A 115 -5.17 -0.62 -0.01
CA GLU A 115 -4.75 -1.92 -0.55
C GLU A 115 -3.84 -1.74 -1.79
N ASN A 116 -4.10 -0.72 -2.61
CA ASN A 116 -3.35 -0.46 -3.85
C ASN A 116 -2.17 0.51 -3.70
N GLU A 117 -2.30 1.56 -2.89
CA GLU A 117 -1.35 2.67 -2.80
C GLU A 117 -0.60 2.74 -1.46
N GLY A 118 -1.02 1.95 -0.47
CA GLY A 118 -0.49 1.97 0.88
C GLY A 118 -1.16 2.98 1.80
N ILE A 119 -0.78 2.94 3.08
CA ILE A 119 -1.32 3.81 4.12
C ILE A 119 -0.67 5.20 4.05
N THR A 120 -1.51 6.22 4.04
CA THR A 120 -1.10 7.63 3.96
C THR A 120 -1.05 8.34 5.31
N SER A 121 -1.68 7.77 6.33
CA SER A 121 -1.77 8.34 7.69
C SER A 121 -1.49 7.27 8.74
N LEU A 122 -0.53 7.57 9.63
CA LEU A 122 -0.17 6.68 10.75
C LEU A 122 -1.38 6.39 11.65
N THR A 123 -2.18 7.42 11.95
CA THR A 123 -3.35 7.30 12.84
C THR A 123 -4.40 6.39 12.24
N SER A 124 -4.78 6.61 10.98
CA SER A 124 -5.74 5.75 10.27
C SER A 124 -5.24 4.32 10.18
N GLY A 125 -3.94 4.13 9.88
CA GLY A 125 -3.38 2.79 9.81
C GLY A 125 -3.30 2.06 11.14
N ARG A 126 -3.11 2.78 12.25
CA ARG A 126 -3.17 2.20 13.61
C ARG A 126 -4.59 1.85 14.02
N LEU A 127 -5.56 2.70 13.68
CA LEU A 127 -6.97 2.39 13.91
C LEU A 127 -7.37 1.11 13.17
N ILE A 128 -7.03 1.03 11.88
CA ILE A 128 -7.27 -0.18 11.10
C ILE A 128 -6.59 -1.38 11.78
N LYS A 129 -5.30 -1.28 12.13
CA LYS A 129 -4.55 -2.36 12.79
C LYS A 129 -5.25 -2.87 14.06
N MET A 130 -5.67 -1.95 14.94
CA MET A 130 -6.40 -2.29 16.16
C MET A 130 -7.70 -3.05 15.86
N CYS A 131 -8.44 -2.64 14.83
CA CYS A 131 -9.64 -3.35 14.42
C CYS A 131 -9.32 -4.75 13.85
N LEU A 132 -8.29 -4.88 12.99
CA LEU A 132 -7.93 -6.17 12.42
C LEU A 132 -7.42 -7.17 13.46
N ASP A 133 -6.71 -6.68 14.49
CA ASP A 133 -6.14 -7.51 15.56
C ASP A 133 -7.21 -7.95 16.59
N ASN A 134 -8.37 -7.28 16.63
CA ASN A 134 -9.46 -7.62 17.55
C ASN A 134 -10.82 -7.63 16.83
N THR A 135 -11.33 -8.83 16.56
CA THR A 135 -12.61 -9.04 15.89
C THR A 135 -13.80 -8.48 16.66
N ASP A 136 -13.74 -8.37 17.99
CA ASP A 136 -14.81 -7.80 18.80
C ASP A 136 -14.96 -6.31 18.54
N VAL A 137 -13.84 -5.62 18.32
CA VAL A 137 -13.85 -4.19 17.94
C VAL A 137 -14.52 -4.04 16.58
N ILE A 138 -14.14 -4.85 15.58
CA ILE A 138 -14.80 -4.81 14.26
C ILE A 138 -16.30 -5.10 14.41
N ASP A 139 -16.68 -6.10 15.21
CA ASP A 139 -18.07 -6.46 15.44
C ASP A 139 -18.87 -5.28 16.01
N GLN A 140 -18.31 -4.55 16.96
CA GLN A 140 -18.91 -3.31 17.48
C GLN A 140 -19.10 -2.25 16.38
N TYR A 141 -18.09 -2.03 15.54
CA TYR A 141 -18.21 -1.11 14.39
C TYR A 141 -19.29 -1.56 13.39
N VAL A 142 -19.42 -2.87 13.16
CA VAL A 142 -20.50 -3.43 12.31
C VAL A 142 -21.87 -3.12 12.91
N GLN A 143 -22.04 -3.29 14.22
CA GLN A 143 -23.31 -3.00 14.88
C GLN A 143 -23.67 -1.51 14.81
N LEU A 144 -22.69 -0.62 15.01
CA LEU A 144 -22.84 0.83 14.97
C LEU A 144 -23.01 1.41 13.54
N CYS A 145 -22.75 0.64 12.49
CA CYS A 145 -22.77 1.13 11.11
C CYS A 145 -24.20 1.19 10.54
N ASP A 146 -24.78 2.38 10.35
CA ASP A 146 -26.16 2.52 9.85
C ASP A 146 -26.29 2.36 8.33
N GLU A 147 -25.18 2.35 7.59
CA GLU A 147 -25.16 2.22 6.13
C GLU A 147 -25.29 0.77 5.63
N ILE A 148 -25.31 -0.21 6.54
CA ILE A 148 -25.41 -1.63 6.23
C ILE A 148 -26.71 -2.19 6.80
N ASP A 149 -27.43 -2.98 6.03
CA ASP A 149 -28.66 -3.61 6.47
C ASP A 149 -28.43 -4.66 7.57
N ASN A 150 -29.43 -4.85 8.44
CA ASN A 150 -29.32 -5.75 9.59
C ASN A 150 -28.98 -7.19 9.21
N LYS A 151 -29.46 -7.68 8.06
CA LYS A 151 -29.14 -9.04 7.60
C LYS A 151 -27.65 -9.18 7.31
N LYS A 152 -27.06 -8.22 6.59
CA LYS A 152 -25.60 -8.18 6.37
C LYS A 152 -24.82 -8.02 7.67
N LYS A 153 -25.28 -7.18 8.61
CA LYS A 153 -24.64 -7.04 9.92
C LYS A 153 -24.54 -8.40 10.62
N GLU A 154 -25.62 -9.15 10.67
CA GLU A 154 -25.66 -10.49 11.28
C GLU A 154 -24.74 -11.48 10.56
N GLU A 155 -24.74 -11.49 9.23
CA GLU A 155 -23.86 -12.36 8.43
C GLU A 155 -22.38 -12.09 8.70
N ILE A 156 -21.97 -10.82 8.73
CA ILE A 156 -20.58 -10.42 9.02
C ILE A 156 -20.22 -10.78 10.46
N SER A 157 -21.07 -10.43 11.42
CA SER A 157 -20.86 -10.70 12.86
C SER A 157 -20.70 -12.20 13.13
N LYS A 158 -21.51 -13.04 12.46
CA LYS A 158 -21.40 -14.50 12.55
C LYS A 158 -20.04 -14.99 12.05
N ARG A 159 -19.53 -14.46 10.94
CA ARG A 159 -18.20 -14.84 10.40
C ARG A 159 -17.07 -14.42 11.33
N LEU A 160 -17.16 -13.23 11.92
CA LEU A 160 -16.17 -12.72 12.88
C LEU A 160 -16.11 -13.61 14.14
N ARG A 161 -17.26 -13.99 14.71
CA ARG A 161 -17.35 -14.80 15.94
C ARG A 161 -17.05 -16.28 15.74
N ALA A 162 -17.36 -16.85 14.57
CA ALA A 162 -17.16 -18.27 14.29
C ALA A 162 -15.69 -18.74 14.40
N THR A 163 -14.73 -17.81 14.43
CA THR A 163 -13.30 -18.13 14.50
C THR A 163 -12.73 -18.02 15.93
N GLN A 164 -13.52 -17.64 16.94
CA GLN A 164 -13.10 -17.58 18.34
C GLN A 164 -13.26 -18.91 19.10
N CYS A 165 -13.85 -19.93 18.47
CA CYS A 165 -14.01 -21.26 19.04
C CYS A 165 -12.86 -22.19 18.61
N TYR A 166 -11.66 -21.99 19.16
CA TYR A 166 -10.59 -23.00 19.22
C TYR A 166 -9.76 -22.79 20.48
#